data_AF-A0A925IY57-F1
#
_entry.id   AF-A0A925IY57-F1
#
_cell.length_a   1.000
_cell.length_b   1.000
_cell.length_c   1.000
_cell.angle_alpha   90.00
_cell.angle_beta   90.00
_cell.angle_gamma   90.00
#
_symmetry.space_group_name_H-M   'P 1'
#
loop_
_entity.id
_entity.type
_entity.pdbx_description
1 polymer ?
#
loop_
_entity_poly.entity_id
_entity_poly.type
_entity_poly.pdbx_seq_one_letter_code
_entity_poly.pdbx_strand_id
1 'polypeptide(L)'
;MKKITIALLLIVYFSSASFAQETGSSKVPGQNSFYAELGGPGILFSANFDRRFTRSHLGFGGRAGIGFVSGDFDENSSSFNTFPQSVITVPLQLNYIFGKNNSVHTFEVGLGATFLGRKIDIFDFYDEQRTQIFGTASFMYRRQPKNGGFSWRGGLTPLIAKGYIQPFAGFSVGYTF
;
A
#
# COMPACT_ATOMS: atom_id res chain seq x y z
N MET A 1 -17.21 -19.55 -22.60
CA MET A 1 -18.26 -19.51 -21.55
C MET A 1 -17.90 -20.32 -20.30
N LYS A 2 -17.58 -21.61 -20.39
CA LYS A 2 -17.23 -22.47 -19.22
C LYS A 2 -16.11 -21.91 -18.30
N LYS A 3 -15.09 -21.24 -18.86
CA LYS A 3 -13.98 -20.65 -18.09
C LYS A 3 -14.40 -19.47 -17.21
N ILE A 4 -15.40 -18.69 -17.65
CA ILE A 4 -15.94 -17.54 -16.91
C ILE A 4 -16.83 -18.03 -15.74
N THR A 5 -17.57 -19.11 -15.96
CA THR A 5 -18.42 -19.74 -14.93
C THR A 5 -17.60 -20.32 -13.78
N ILE A 6 -16.43 -20.92 -14.07
CA ILE A 6 -15.51 -21.46 -13.05
C ILE A 6 -14.89 -20.33 -12.22
N ALA A 7 -14.51 -19.21 -12.85
CA ALA A 7 -13.98 -18.04 -12.13
C ALA A 7 -15.03 -17.41 -11.20
N LEU A 8 -16.29 -17.34 -11.63
CA LEU A 8 -17.41 -16.86 -10.80
C LEU A 8 -17.70 -17.78 -9.60
N LEU A 9 -17.63 -19.10 -9.80
CA LEU A 9 -17.80 -20.07 -8.71
C LEU A 9 -16.68 -20.01 -7.66
N LEU A 10 -15.44 -19.74 -8.08
CA LEU A 10 -14.30 -19.54 -7.18
C LEU A 10 -14.45 -18.29 -6.30
N ILE A 11 -15.01 -17.21 -6.84
CA ILE A 11 -15.25 -15.96 -6.11
C ILE A 11 -16.33 -16.13 -5.04
N VAL A 12 -17.39 -16.90 -5.33
CA VAL A 12 -18.46 -17.22 -4.38
C VAL A 12 -17.99 -18.20 -3.28
N TYR A 13 -17.07 -19.11 -3.60
CA TYR A 13 -16.44 -19.95 -2.58
C TYR A 13 -15.55 -19.14 -1.62
N PHE A 14 -14.90 -18.08 -2.10
CA PHE A 14 -14.04 -17.22 -1.27
C PHE A 14 -14.83 -16.30 -0.33
N SER A 15 -16.04 -15.86 -0.70
CA SER A 15 -16.89 -15.03 0.17
C SER A 15 -17.43 -15.81 1.38
N SER A 16 -17.47 -17.13 1.31
CA SER A 16 -17.92 -18.02 2.39
C SER A 16 -16.88 -18.16 3.52
N ALA A 17 -15.64 -17.72 3.32
CA ALA A 17 -14.56 -17.77 4.31
C ALA A 17 -14.46 -16.50 5.18
N SER A 18 -15.46 -15.61 5.13
CA SER A 18 -15.48 -14.40 5.96
C SER A 18 -15.80 -14.74 7.41
N PHE A 19 -14.77 -15.02 8.22
CA PHE A 19 -14.88 -15.07 9.67
C PHE A 19 -15.08 -13.66 10.24
N ALA A 20 -16.33 -13.18 10.22
CA ALA A 20 -16.75 -12.06 11.03
C ALA A 20 -16.97 -12.54 12.48
N GLN A 21 -15.88 -12.82 13.20
CA GLN A 21 -15.97 -13.05 14.65
C GLN A 21 -15.77 -11.74 15.39
N GLU A 22 -16.86 -11.18 15.90
CA GLU A 22 -16.81 -10.26 17.04
C GLU A 22 -16.27 -11.03 18.26
N THR A 23 -14.95 -11.00 18.45
CA THR A 23 -14.37 -11.40 19.73
C THR A 23 -14.17 -10.15 20.56
N GLY A 24 -14.81 -10.12 21.74
CA GLY A 24 -14.74 -9.03 22.72
C GLY A 24 -13.37 -8.34 22.72
N SER A 25 -13.36 -7.11 22.21
CA SER A 25 -12.12 -6.39 21.92
C SER A 25 -11.52 -5.83 23.21
N SER A 26 -10.76 -6.64 23.93
CA SER A 26 -9.55 -6.08 24.56
C SER A 26 -8.72 -5.47 23.44
N LYS A 27 -8.83 -4.14 23.24
CA LYS A 27 -8.03 -3.43 22.23
C LYS A 27 -6.57 -3.75 22.52
N VAL A 28 -5.94 -4.55 21.67
CA VAL A 28 -4.50 -4.80 21.78
C VAL A 28 -3.85 -3.55 21.19
N PRO A 29 -3.10 -2.77 21.98
CA PRO A 29 -2.51 -1.55 21.48
C PRO A 29 -1.51 -1.86 20.37
N GLY A 30 -1.49 -0.98 19.37
CA GLY A 30 -0.53 -1.02 18.28
C GLY A 30 -0.89 -1.94 17.11
N GLN A 31 -2.18 -2.23 16.92
CA GLN A 31 -2.69 -2.99 15.79
C GLN A 31 -3.00 -2.13 14.58
N ASN A 32 -3.33 -0.86 14.76
CA ASN A 32 -3.66 0.05 13.69
C ASN A 32 -2.61 1.15 13.61
N SER A 33 -2.21 1.51 12.40
CA SER A 33 -1.22 2.55 12.19
C SER A 33 -1.63 3.42 11.02
N PHE A 34 -1.47 4.72 11.18
CA PHE A 34 -1.55 5.69 10.10
C PHE A 34 -0.17 6.21 9.77
N TYR A 35 0.19 6.24 8.49
CA TYR A 35 1.50 6.68 8.00
C TYR A 35 1.36 7.71 6.89
N ALA A 36 2.09 8.81 7.00
CA ALA A 36 2.50 9.60 5.86
C ALA A 36 3.83 9.01 5.34
N GLU A 37 3.91 8.80 4.04
CA GLU A 37 5.01 8.11 3.38
C GLU A 37 5.57 8.98 2.25
N LEU A 38 6.89 9.16 2.28
CA LEU A 38 7.70 9.76 1.23
C LEU A 38 8.54 8.67 0.60
N GLY A 39 8.22 8.39 -0.65
CA GLY A 39 8.69 7.26 -1.39
C GLY A 39 8.20 5.93 -0.82
N GLY A 40 7.85 5.00 -1.70
CA GLY A 40 7.30 3.72 -1.27
C GLY A 40 6.31 3.13 -2.26
N PRO A 41 5.46 2.20 -1.82
CA PRO A 41 4.38 1.65 -2.62
C PRO A 41 3.42 2.73 -3.17
N GLY A 42 3.26 3.86 -2.48
CA GLY A 42 2.53 5.03 -2.97
C GLY A 42 3.25 5.86 -4.05
N ILE A 43 4.42 5.39 -4.52
CA ILE A 43 5.34 6.01 -5.47
C ILE A 43 6.06 7.23 -4.90
N LEU A 44 5.38 8.34 -4.62
CA LEU A 44 6.06 9.57 -4.16
C LEU A 44 5.54 10.04 -2.81
N PHE A 45 4.32 10.55 -2.74
CA PHE A 45 3.68 10.90 -1.47
C PHE A 45 2.48 9.99 -1.25
N SER A 46 2.31 9.45 -0.06
CA SER A 46 1.08 8.73 0.27
C SER A 46 0.69 8.75 1.74
N ALA A 47 -0.60 8.68 1.98
CA ALA A 47 -1.19 8.41 3.27
C ALA A 47 -1.65 6.95 3.29
N ASN A 48 -1.22 6.19 4.29
CA ASN A 48 -1.46 4.76 4.39
C ASN A 48 -2.07 4.41 5.74
N PHE A 49 -3.11 3.58 5.71
CA PHE A 49 -3.63 2.89 6.88
C PHE A 49 -3.16 1.44 6.86
N ASP A 50 -2.59 1.00 7.97
CA ASP A 50 -1.97 -0.30 8.13
C ASP A 50 -2.60 -0.99 9.36
N ARG A 51 -3.07 -2.23 9.19
CA ARG A 51 -3.77 -3.00 10.23
C ARG A 51 -3.18 -4.40 10.37
N ARG A 52 -2.89 -4.80 11.60
CA ARG A 52 -2.49 -6.17 11.95
C ARG A 52 -3.72 -7.09 11.98
N PHE A 53 -3.60 -8.28 11.40
CA PHE A 53 -4.62 -9.34 11.47
C PHE A 53 -4.47 -10.21 12.72
N THR A 54 -3.30 -10.18 13.34
CA THR A 54 -2.95 -10.89 14.56
C THR A 54 -3.29 -10.05 15.80
N ARG A 55 -3.46 -10.71 16.95
CA ARG A 55 -3.59 -10.04 18.27
C ARG A 55 -2.22 -9.59 18.82
N SER A 56 -1.41 -8.95 17.97
CA SER A 56 -0.07 -8.47 18.29
C SER A 56 0.31 -7.32 17.36
N HIS A 57 1.31 -6.53 17.77
CA HIS A 57 1.96 -5.56 16.88
C HIS A 57 2.85 -6.23 15.82
N LEU A 58 3.14 -7.53 15.98
CA LEU A 58 3.90 -8.36 15.04
C LEU A 58 3.01 -9.28 14.22
N GLY A 59 3.56 -9.78 13.12
CA GLY A 59 2.94 -10.77 12.25
C GLY A 59 2.26 -10.16 11.03
N PHE A 60 1.29 -10.91 10.48
CA PHE A 60 0.58 -10.53 9.26
C PHE A 60 -0.32 -9.32 9.46
N GLY A 61 -0.37 -8.49 8.42
CA GLY A 61 -1.34 -7.42 8.30
C GLY A 61 -1.49 -6.96 6.86
N GLY A 62 -2.32 -5.94 6.71
CA GLY A 62 -2.60 -5.31 5.44
C GLY A 62 -2.37 -3.81 5.52
N ARG A 63 -2.06 -3.22 4.37
CA ARG A 63 -1.95 -1.79 4.14
C ARG A 63 -2.82 -1.40 2.96
N ALA A 64 -3.55 -0.31 3.13
CA ALA A 64 -4.20 0.39 2.04
C ALA A 64 -3.91 1.89 2.18
N GLY A 65 -3.73 2.59 1.07
CA GLY A 65 -3.46 4.01 1.10
C GLY A 65 -3.95 4.74 -0.12
N ILE A 66 -3.77 6.06 -0.08
CA ILE A 66 -3.92 6.96 -1.21
C ILE A 66 -2.63 7.74 -1.35
N GLY A 67 -2.11 7.79 -2.56
CA GLY A 67 -0.90 8.52 -2.89
C GLY A 67 -1.11 9.48 -4.04
N PHE A 68 -0.10 10.32 -4.21
CA PHE A 68 -0.09 11.41 -5.14
C PHE A 68 1.32 11.58 -5.68
N VAL A 69 1.41 11.68 -6.99
CA VAL A 69 2.65 11.94 -7.72
C VAL A 69 2.38 13.11 -8.63
N SER A 70 3.12 14.20 -8.44
CA SER A 70 3.21 15.28 -9.41
C SER A 70 4.53 15.17 -10.12
N GLY A 71 4.49 15.24 -11.44
CA GLY A 71 5.67 15.24 -12.27
C GLY A 71 5.40 15.92 -13.58
N ASP A 72 6.49 16.31 -14.19
CA ASP A 72 6.58 16.81 -15.54
C ASP A 72 6.67 15.60 -16.47
N PHE A 73 5.56 15.23 -17.10
CA PHE A 73 5.51 14.05 -17.99
C PHE A 73 5.57 14.53 -19.44
N ASP A 74 6.61 14.11 -20.17
CA ASP A 74 6.68 14.31 -21.62
C ASP A 74 5.59 13.47 -22.29
N GLU A 75 4.63 14.13 -22.93
CA GLU A 75 3.55 13.44 -23.61
C GLU A 75 3.95 12.94 -25.02
N ASN A 76 5.05 13.42 -25.60
CA ASN A 76 5.57 12.90 -26.87
C ASN A 76 7.06 13.21 -27.00
N SER A 77 7.89 12.22 -27.32
CA SER A 77 9.33 12.35 -27.59
C SER A 77 9.67 13.14 -28.87
N SER A 78 8.88 14.17 -29.21
CA SER A 78 9.01 14.99 -30.42
C SER A 78 8.71 16.47 -30.19
N SER A 79 8.31 16.88 -28.99
CA SER A 79 8.06 18.29 -28.66
C SER A 79 8.30 18.51 -27.17
N PHE A 80 9.23 19.42 -26.87
CA PHE A 80 9.55 19.92 -25.53
C PHE A 80 8.37 20.74 -24.93
N ASN A 81 7.22 20.11 -24.75
CA ASN A 81 6.09 20.67 -24.03
C ASN A 81 5.79 19.76 -22.84
N THR A 82 6.42 20.12 -21.73
CA THR A 82 6.26 19.45 -20.44
C THR A 82 5.04 20.03 -19.74
N PHE A 83 4.00 19.22 -19.53
CA PHE A 83 2.85 19.63 -18.72
C PHE A 83 2.93 18.99 -17.33
N PRO A 84 2.63 19.73 -16.25
CA PRO A 84 2.55 19.15 -14.92
C PRO A 84 1.36 18.21 -14.87
N GLN A 85 1.60 16.90 -14.83
CA GLN A 85 0.53 15.92 -14.64
C GLN A 85 0.59 15.40 -13.21
N SER A 86 -0.58 15.41 -12.58
CA SER A 86 -0.77 14.87 -11.24
C SER A 86 -1.56 13.58 -11.32
N VAL A 87 -1.02 12.53 -10.70
CA VAL A 87 -1.59 11.18 -10.74
C VAL A 87 -1.87 10.73 -9.32
N ILE A 88 -3.04 10.13 -9.12
CA ILE A 88 -3.40 9.53 -7.84
C ILE A 88 -3.08 8.05 -7.88
N THR A 89 -2.51 7.57 -6.79
CA THR A 89 -2.12 6.18 -6.61
C THR A 89 -2.93 5.57 -5.48
N VAL A 90 -3.28 4.29 -5.62
CA VAL A 90 -3.94 3.53 -4.56
C VAL A 90 -3.07 2.30 -4.27
N PRO A 91 -2.13 2.39 -3.33
CA PRO A 91 -1.34 1.24 -2.90
C PRO A 91 -2.15 0.29 -2.00
N LEU A 92 -2.15 -0.99 -2.34
CA LEU A 92 -2.65 -2.08 -1.51
C LEU A 92 -1.53 -3.09 -1.28
N GLN A 93 -1.24 -3.43 -0.02
CA GLN A 93 -0.19 -4.37 0.35
C GLN A 93 -0.61 -5.33 1.45
N LEU A 94 -0.06 -6.53 1.40
CA LEU A 94 0.04 -7.44 2.53
C LEU A 94 1.46 -7.35 3.06
N ASN A 95 1.62 -7.37 4.37
CA ASN A 95 2.93 -7.32 5.00
C ASN A 95 3.02 -8.22 6.23
N TYR A 96 4.24 -8.58 6.57
CA TYR A 96 4.60 -9.35 7.74
C TYR A 96 5.68 -8.61 8.52
N ILE A 97 5.40 -8.34 9.79
CA ILE A 97 6.34 -7.68 10.69
C ILE A 97 6.97 -8.74 11.59
N PHE A 98 8.29 -8.87 11.54
CA PHE A 98 9.05 -9.73 12.43
C PHE A 98 9.97 -8.91 13.35
N GLY A 99 10.15 -9.41 14.56
CA GLY A 99 10.92 -8.76 15.60
C GLY A 99 10.75 -9.46 16.95
N LYS A 100 11.36 -8.89 17.99
CA LYS A 100 11.16 -9.39 19.36
C LYS A 100 9.93 -8.71 19.95
N ASN A 101 9.08 -9.46 20.66
CA ASN A 101 7.84 -8.93 21.28
C ASN A 101 8.04 -7.69 22.18
N ASN A 102 9.22 -7.56 22.79
CA ASN A 102 9.56 -6.47 23.71
C ASN A 102 10.48 -5.40 23.09
N SER A 103 10.83 -5.54 21.81
CA SER A 103 11.66 -4.58 21.09
C SER A 103 10.78 -3.53 20.41
N VAL A 104 11.21 -2.27 20.47
CA VAL A 104 10.61 -1.19 19.66
C VAL A 104 11.08 -1.24 18.21
N HIS A 105 12.12 -2.03 17.92
CA HIS A 105 12.71 -2.19 16.61
C HIS A 105 12.26 -3.51 15.99
N THR A 106 11.71 -3.41 14.79
CA THR A 106 11.12 -4.49 14.02
C THR A 106 11.51 -4.33 12.56
N PHE A 107 11.37 -5.41 11.80
CA PHE A 107 11.55 -5.39 10.36
C PHE A 107 10.26 -5.82 9.69
N GLU A 108 9.96 -5.18 8.59
CA GLU A 108 8.73 -5.35 7.84
C GLU A 108 9.06 -5.78 6.41
N VAL A 109 8.39 -6.83 5.96
CA VAL A 109 8.39 -7.27 4.56
C VAL A 109 6.99 -7.20 4.03
N GLY A 110 6.80 -6.67 2.84
CA GLY A 110 5.49 -6.54 2.23
C GLY A 110 5.52 -6.75 0.73
N LEU A 111 4.37 -7.14 0.20
CA LEU A 111 4.13 -7.36 -1.22
C LEU A 111 2.72 -6.89 -1.55
N GLY A 112 2.54 -6.29 -2.72
CA GLY A 112 1.23 -5.87 -3.17
C GLY A 112 1.26 -5.19 -4.52
N ALA A 113 0.29 -4.32 -4.74
CA ALA A 113 0.10 -3.63 -6.00
C ALA A 113 -0.37 -2.19 -5.78
N THR A 114 0.01 -1.32 -6.69
CA THR A 114 -0.41 0.08 -6.71
C THR A 114 -1.13 0.36 -8.01
N PHE A 115 -2.36 0.86 -7.89
CA PHE A 115 -3.20 1.25 -9.01
C PHE A 115 -3.02 2.74 -9.27
N LEU A 116 -2.79 3.13 -10.52
CA LEU A 116 -2.70 4.54 -10.93
C LEU A 116 -4.02 4.95 -11.59
N GLY A 117 -4.70 5.91 -10.98
CA GLY A 117 -5.77 6.67 -11.62
C GLY A 117 -5.18 7.96 -12.18
N ARG A 118 -5.22 8.12 -13.52
CA ARG A 118 -4.79 9.37 -14.17
C ARG A 118 -6.00 10.33 -14.19
N LYS A 119 -5.74 11.59 -13.84
CA LYS A 119 -6.66 12.76 -13.84
C LYS A 119 -7.94 12.60 -13.01
N ILE A 120 -8.06 13.37 -11.92
CA ILE A 120 -9.39 13.75 -11.39
C ILE A 120 -9.70 15.11 -12.00
N ASP A 121 -10.31 15.14 -13.18
CA ASP A 121 -11.21 16.24 -13.48
C ASP A 121 -12.48 15.97 -12.68
N ILE A 122 -12.67 16.72 -11.59
CA ILE A 122 -13.79 16.54 -10.64
C ILE A 122 -15.17 16.72 -11.35
N PHE A 123 -15.18 17.20 -12.59
CA PHE A 123 -16.36 17.44 -13.42
C PHE A 123 -16.40 16.68 -14.75
N ASP A 124 -15.43 15.81 -15.06
CA ASP A 124 -15.39 15.12 -16.35
C ASP A 124 -15.39 13.60 -16.18
N PHE A 125 -16.58 12.99 -16.33
CA PHE A 125 -16.81 11.56 -16.18
C PHE A 125 -16.50 10.75 -17.46
N TYR A 126 -15.92 11.39 -18.49
CA TYR A 126 -15.76 10.82 -19.84
C TYR A 126 -14.31 10.56 -20.27
N ASP A 127 -13.40 10.27 -19.34
CA ASP A 127 -12.03 9.90 -19.72
C ASP A 127 -11.84 8.37 -19.65
N GLU A 128 -11.82 7.69 -20.81
CA GLU A 128 -11.59 6.25 -20.98
C GLU A 128 -10.12 5.85 -20.72
N GLN A 129 -9.48 6.41 -19.69
CA GLN A 129 -8.05 6.20 -19.46
C GLN A 129 -7.77 4.93 -18.66
N ARG A 130 -6.92 4.08 -19.25
CA ARG A 130 -6.50 2.78 -18.71
C ARG A 130 -5.80 2.94 -17.36
N THR A 131 -6.38 2.37 -16.31
CA THR A 131 -5.71 2.14 -15.02
C THR A 131 -4.42 1.35 -15.24
N GLN A 132 -3.29 1.87 -14.76
CA GLN A 132 -2.02 1.14 -14.76
C GLN A 132 -1.80 0.49 -13.39
N ILE A 133 -1.29 -0.75 -13.39
CA ILE A 133 -1.02 -1.53 -12.18
C ILE A 133 0.47 -1.80 -12.08
N PHE A 134 1.05 -1.49 -10.92
CA PHE A 134 2.45 -1.76 -10.59
C PHE A 134 2.48 -2.78 -9.45
N GLY A 135 3.31 -3.81 -9.57
CA GLY A 135 3.66 -4.63 -8.42
C GLY A 135 4.58 -3.84 -7.48
N THR A 136 4.42 -4.04 -6.18
CA THR A 136 5.25 -3.37 -5.17
C THR A 136 5.72 -4.38 -4.15
N ALA A 137 6.97 -4.25 -3.71
CA ALA A 137 7.45 -4.92 -2.51
C ALA A 137 8.00 -3.88 -1.52
N SER A 138 8.12 -4.24 -0.25
CA SER A 138 8.68 -3.39 0.78
C SER A 138 9.56 -4.18 1.73
N PHE A 139 10.73 -3.65 2.04
CA PHE A 139 11.72 -4.18 2.96
C PHE A 139 12.15 -3.04 3.88
N MET A 140 11.51 -2.93 5.03
CA MET A 140 11.55 -1.71 5.85
C MET A 140 12.01 -2.02 7.27
N TYR A 141 12.95 -1.24 7.78
CA TYR A 141 13.19 -1.16 9.20
C TYR A 141 12.13 -0.26 9.84
N ARG A 142 11.48 -0.74 10.90
CA ARG A 142 10.35 -0.06 11.56
C ARG A 142 10.62 0.09 13.05
N ARG A 143 10.51 1.32 13.53
CA ARG A 143 10.49 1.63 14.97
C ARG A 143 9.07 1.95 15.40
N GLN A 144 8.52 1.13 16.29
CA GLN A 144 7.17 1.27 16.84
C GLN A 144 7.15 0.92 18.33
N PRO A 145 6.63 1.79 19.20
CA PRO A 145 6.39 1.45 20.60
C PRO A 145 5.32 0.37 20.76
N LYS A 146 5.52 -0.55 21.71
CA LYS A 146 4.62 -1.70 21.98
C LYS A 146 3.18 -1.28 22.29
N ASN A 147 3.01 -0.15 22.98
CA ASN A 147 1.70 0.33 23.42
C ASN A 147 1.08 1.34 22.44
N GLY A 148 1.59 1.40 21.20
CA GLY A 148 1.24 2.47 20.27
C GLY A 148 2.00 3.76 20.59
N GLY A 149 1.90 4.72 19.67
CA GLY A 149 2.60 6.00 19.70
C GLY A 149 3.22 6.36 18.36
N PHE A 150 4.11 7.35 18.40
CA PHE A 150 4.88 7.77 17.24
C PHE A 150 5.72 6.61 16.69
N SER A 151 5.64 6.39 15.39
CA SER A 151 6.31 5.32 14.69
C SER A 151 6.90 5.84 13.38
N TRP A 152 8.02 5.27 12.99
CA TRP A 152 8.65 5.59 11.71
C TRP A 152 9.23 4.33 11.09
N ARG A 153 9.38 4.34 9.78
CA ARG A 153 9.99 3.26 9.02
C ARG A 153 10.78 3.79 7.84
N GLY A 154 11.82 3.07 7.46
CA GLY A 154 12.63 3.40 6.29
C GLY A 154 13.26 2.15 5.68
N GLY A 155 13.44 2.14 4.37
CA GLY A 155 14.03 0.99 3.69
C GLY A 155 13.80 1.00 2.18
N LEU A 156 13.80 -0.19 1.59
CA LEU A 156 13.72 -0.40 0.15
C LEU A 156 12.32 -0.82 -0.26
N THR A 157 11.83 -0.24 -1.34
CA THR A 157 10.46 -0.41 -1.83
C THR A 157 10.44 -0.60 -3.35
N PRO A 158 11.03 -1.70 -3.86
CA PRO A 158 11.17 -1.86 -5.30
C PRO A 158 9.80 -1.91 -6.00
N LEU A 159 9.72 -1.20 -7.12
CA LEU A 159 8.55 -1.15 -8.00
C LEU A 159 8.77 -2.13 -9.15
N ILE A 160 7.74 -2.92 -9.45
CA ILE A 160 7.80 -4.00 -10.43
C ILE A 160 6.76 -3.72 -11.51
N ALA A 161 7.20 -3.52 -12.75
CA ALA A 161 6.30 -3.32 -13.88
C ALA A 161 6.92 -3.81 -15.18
N LYS A 162 6.11 -4.46 -16.03
CA LYS A 162 6.51 -4.89 -17.38
C LYS A 162 7.85 -5.68 -17.42
N GLY A 163 8.13 -6.49 -16.40
CA GLY A 163 9.36 -7.29 -16.30
C GLY A 163 10.59 -6.54 -15.75
N TYR A 164 10.47 -5.25 -15.47
CA TYR A 164 11.52 -4.44 -14.85
C TYR A 164 11.30 -4.31 -13.34
N ILE A 165 12.40 -4.26 -12.59
CA ILE A 165 12.42 -3.99 -11.15
C ILE A 165 13.20 -2.68 -10.96
N GLN A 166 12.49 -1.62 -10.57
CA GLN A 166 13.09 -0.35 -10.24
C GLN A 166 13.31 -0.29 -8.72
N PRO A 167 14.56 -0.31 -8.23
CA PRO A 167 14.81 -0.10 -6.81
C PRO A 167 14.38 1.32 -6.43
N PHE A 168 13.81 1.43 -5.24
CA PHE A 168 13.32 2.69 -4.72
C PHE A 168 13.48 2.72 -3.21
N ALA A 169 13.72 3.90 -2.64
CA ALA A 169 13.80 4.09 -1.21
C ALA A 169 12.48 4.67 -0.70
N GLY A 170 12.05 4.20 0.47
CA GLY A 170 10.86 4.72 1.11
C GLY A 170 11.13 5.10 2.56
N PHE A 171 10.47 6.15 3.02
CA PHE A 171 10.46 6.57 4.41
C PHE A 171 9.04 6.94 4.82
N SER A 172 8.64 6.57 6.03
CA SER A 172 7.31 6.89 6.54
C SER A 172 7.36 7.28 8.00
N VAL A 173 6.51 8.23 8.38
CA VAL A 173 6.27 8.66 9.75
C VAL A 173 4.79 8.57 10.06
N GLY A 174 4.44 8.27 11.29
CA GLY A 174 3.07 7.95 11.60
C GLY A 174 2.79 7.73 13.08
N TYR A 175 1.54 7.36 13.35
CA TYR A 175 1.05 7.08 14.68
C TYR A 175 0.36 5.72 14.70
N THR A 176 0.66 4.93 15.72
CA THR A 176 0.15 3.58 15.91
C THR A 176 -0.72 3.52 17.17
N PHE A 177 -1.87 2.86 17.13
CA PHE A 177 -2.83 2.75 18.22
C PHE A 177 -3.48 1.37 18.30
#